data_AF-A0A0C3L2X6-F1
#
_entry.id   AF-A0A0C3L2X6-F1
#
_cell.length_a   1.000
_cell.length_b   1.000
_cell.length_c   1.000
_cell.angle_alpha   90.00
_cell.angle_beta   90.00
_cell.angle_gamma   90.00
#
_symmetry.space_group_name_H-M   'P 1'
#
loop_
_entity.id
_entity.type
_entity.pdbx_description
1 polymer ?
#
loop_
_entity_poly.entity_id
_entity_poly.type
_entity_poly.pdbx_seq_one_letter_code
_entity_poly.pdbx_strand_id
1 'polypeptide(L)'
;MHYLAKAGHAPRIFAKVWPNTERAKKEGVVVPWVGVLVTVGFSALSFMAMRPYVDVASHPEKIFTWISSMSSSAYLQSWVGTLFTYVRFWRGTKVQKSMYEYEIRIIERNRAWGQPFWAIYSLTMCCLILVFNGWSLFNTKNGRWVIFVTPDSPPFPKDQVFKFITNYLPLPSLMLLIFGYKFIKQSAMVRAKNMDFRGVCDPDNHLADWKEEKPPTTFWGKVWFFLVC
;
A
#
# COMPACT_ATOMS: atom_id res chain seq x y z
N MET A 1 -6.99 7.80 2.22
CA MET A 1 -8.32 7.45 2.77
C MET A 1 -9.46 8.27 2.14
N HIS A 2 -9.31 9.58 1.98
CA HIS A 2 -10.36 10.47 1.47
C HIS A 2 -10.95 10.06 0.09
N TYR A 3 -10.09 9.87 -0.92
CA TYR A 3 -10.54 9.48 -2.27
C TYR A 3 -11.26 8.13 -2.33
N LEU A 4 -10.82 7.16 -1.52
CA LEU A 4 -11.50 5.86 -1.41
C LEU A 4 -12.91 5.99 -0.82
N ALA A 5 -13.11 6.94 0.10
CA ALA A 5 -14.43 7.21 0.68
C ALA A 5 -15.35 7.94 -0.32
N LYS A 6 -14.81 8.85 -1.13
CA LYS A 6 -15.54 9.49 -2.24
C LYS A 6 -15.99 8.46 -3.29
N ALA A 7 -15.12 7.51 -3.62
CA ALA A 7 -15.42 6.41 -4.53
C ALA A 7 -16.39 5.35 -3.95
N GLY A 8 -16.87 5.53 -2.70
CA GLY A 8 -17.80 4.58 -2.05
C GLY A 8 -17.15 3.29 -1.55
N HIS A 9 -15.82 3.17 -1.62
CA HIS A 9 -15.07 1.99 -1.19
C HIS A 9 -14.62 2.03 0.29
N ALA A 10 -14.75 3.17 0.97
CA ALA A 10 -14.44 3.33 2.40
C ALA A 10 -15.61 4.00 3.16
N PRO A 11 -15.66 3.90 4.51
CA PRO A 11 -16.70 4.54 5.30
C PRO A 11 -16.79 6.05 5.04
N ARG A 12 -18.02 6.57 4.93
CA ARG A 12 -18.32 7.98 4.61
C ARG A 12 -17.68 8.99 5.57
N ILE A 13 -17.28 8.56 6.77
CA ILE A 13 -16.60 9.38 7.77
C ILE A 13 -15.28 9.93 7.21
N PHE A 14 -14.55 9.13 6.41
CA PHE A 14 -13.27 9.54 5.80
C PHE A 14 -13.43 10.53 4.63
N ALA A 15 -14.65 10.74 4.14
CA ALA A 15 -14.93 11.76 3.13
C ALA A 15 -15.09 13.17 3.72
N LYS A 16 -15.15 13.30 5.06
CA LYS A 16 -15.29 14.60 5.73
C LYS A 16 -14.03 15.45 5.59
N VAL A 17 -14.22 16.72 5.23
CA VAL A 17 -13.16 17.70 5.00
C VAL A 17 -13.41 18.97 5.80
N TRP A 18 -12.35 19.73 6.06
CA TRP A 18 -12.39 21.00 6.76
C TRP A 18 -11.43 22.00 6.08
N PRO A 19 -11.81 23.27 5.89
CA PRO A 19 -13.14 23.87 6.05
C PRO A 19 -14.12 23.43 4.94
N ASN A 20 -15.39 23.18 5.27
CA ASN A 20 -16.42 22.85 4.27
C ASN A 20 -17.12 24.11 3.73
N THR A 21 -16.34 25.11 3.35
CA THR A 21 -16.85 26.38 2.80
C THR A 21 -16.71 26.35 1.28
N GLU A 22 -17.68 26.87 0.52
CA GLU A 22 -17.59 26.94 -0.95
C GLU A 22 -16.35 27.68 -1.43
N ARG A 23 -15.92 28.71 -0.69
CA ARG A 23 -14.68 29.45 -0.96
C ARG A 23 -13.44 28.56 -0.85
N ALA A 24 -13.34 27.74 0.20
CA ALA A 24 -12.23 26.81 0.40
C ALA A 24 -12.20 25.71 -0.69
N LYS A 25 -13.36 25.28 -1.19
CA LYS A 25 -13.47 24.37 -2.33
C LYS A 25 -12.98 25.02 -3.63
N LYS A 26 -13.31 26.30 -3.86
CA LYS A 26 -12.85 27.06 -5.04
C LYS A 26 -11.36 27.38 -4.99
N GLU A 27 -10.81 27.62 -3.80
CA GLU A 27 -9.39 27.92 -3.59
C GLU A 27 -8.51 26.64 -3.48
N GLY A 28 -9.11 25.45 -3.50
CA GLY A 28 -8.39 24.17 -3.41
C GLY A 28 -7.82 23.84 -2.01
N VAL A 29 -8.12 24.67 -1.00
CA VAL A 29 -7.61 24.52 0.37
C VAL A 29 -8.56 23.63 1.17
N VAL A 30 -8.56 22.33 0.87
CA VAL A 30 -9.45 21.34 1.51
C VAL A 30 -8.61 20.29 2.23
N VAL A 31 -8.70 20.21 3.56
CA VAL A 31 -7.94 19.25 4.36
C VAL A 31 -8.83 18.10 4.86
N PRO A 32 -8.52 16.82 4.53
CA PRO A 32 -9.25 15.66 5.04
C PRO A 32 -8.85 15.34 6.50
N TRP A 33 -9.40 16.10 7.45
CA TRP A 33 -9.02 16.05 8.86
C TRP A 33 -9.16 14.67 9.52
N VAL A 34 -10.17 13.88 9.16
CA VAL A 34 -10.37 12.53 9.73
C VAL A 34 -9.20 11.61 9.39
N GLY A 35 -8.71 11.67 8.15
CA GLY A 35 -7.55 10.89 7.73
C GLY A 35 -6.30 11.32 8.49
N VAL A 36 -6.12 12.63 8.68
CA VAL A 36 -4.99 13.20 9.43
C VAL A 36 -5.02 12.72 10.89
N LEU A 37 -6.18 12.77 11.55
CA LEU A 37 -6.30 12.30 12.94
C LEU A 37 -5.96 10.81 13.09
N VAL A 38 -6.37 9.97 12.14
CA VAL A 38 -6.00 8.55 12.16
C VAL A 38 -4.48 8.37 12.02
N THR A 39 -3.83 9.13 11.13
CA THR A 39 -2.36 9.07 11.01
C THR A 39 -1.66 9.61 12.26
N VAL A 40 -2.20 10.64 12.92
CA VAL A 40 -1.68 11.17 14.18
C VAL A 40 -1.83 10.13 15.29
N GLY A 41 -2.99 9.48 15.42
CA GLY A 41 -3.21 8.40 16.37
C GLY A 41 -2.26 7.21 16.16
N PHE A 42 -1.97 6.85 14.90
CA PHE A 42 -0.97 5.82 14.61
C PHE A 42 0.46 6.29 14.92
N SER A 43 0.79 7.56 14.66
CA SER A 43 2.10 8.12 15.02
C SER A 43 2.33 8.13 16.53
N ALA A 44 1.27 8.30 17.34
CA ALA A 44 1.38 8.24 18.79
C ALA A 44 1.87 6.87 19.32
N LEU A 45 1.80 5.81 18.50
CA LEU A 45 2.37 4.50 18.84
C LEU A 45 3.90 4.55 18.99
N SER A 46 4.57 5.53 18.38
CA SER A 46 6.01 5.73 18.57
C SER A 46 6.37 6.13 20.01
N PHE A 47 5.43 6.70 20.78
CA PHE A 47 5.64 7.00 22.21
C PHE A 47 5.74 5.76 23.08
N MET A 48 5.42 4.55 22.58
CA MET A 48 5.70 3.30 23.30
C MET A 48 7.20 3.10 23.58
N ALA A 49 8.07 3.74 22.79
CA ALA A 49 9.51 3.75 23.03
C ALA A 49 9.91 4.49 24.32
N MET A 50 9.07 5.38 24.85
CA MET A 50 9.29 6.12 26.10
C MET A 50 8.57 5.42 27.25
N ARG A 51 9.22 4.43 27.88
CA ARG A 51 8.73 3.83 29.13
C ARG A 51 9.56 4.36 30.32
N PRO A 52 8.96 5.05 31.31
CA PRO A 52 9.71 5.72 32.38
C PRO A 52 10.41 4.79 33.40
N TYR A 53 10.09 3.49 33.42
CA TYR A 53 10.41 2.60 34.55
C TYR A 53 11.20 1.31 34.19
N VAL A 54 11.69 1.17 32.96
CA VAL A 54 12.41 -0.06 32.54
C VAL A 54 13.67 0.31 31.74
N ASP A 55 14.82 -0.21 32.18
CA ASP A 55 16.20 -0.02 31.68
C ASP A 55 16.40 0.81 30.39
N VAL A 56 16.90 2.02 30.60
CA VAL A 56 16.92 3.14 29.63
C VAL A 56 17.77 2.86 28.37
N ALA A 57 18.67 1.87 28.39
CA ALA A 57 19.67 1.71 27.32
C ALA A 57 19.22 0.84 26.12
N SER A 58 18.38 -0.19 26.31
CA SER A 58 18.11 -1.19 25.24
C SER A 58 16.63 -1.37 24.85
N HIS A 59 15.70 -0.83 25.63
CA HIS A 59 14.26 -0.98 25.37
C HIS A 59 13.73 -0.14 24.19
N PRO A 60 14.11 1.14 24.03
CA PRO A 60 13.66 1.96 22.90
C PRO A 60 14.14 1.39 21.55
N GLU A 61 15.38 0.91 21.49
CA GLU A 61 15.97 0.32 20.28
C GLU A 61 15.20 -0.93 19.81
N LYS A 62 14.79 -1.78 20.75
CA LYS A 62 13.97 -2.98 20.46
C LYS A 62 12.61 -2.61 19.86
N ILE A 63 11.92 -1.63 20.44
CA ILE A 63 10.60 -1.18 19.99
C ILE A 63 10.71 -0.52 18.61
N PHE A 64 11.71 0.33 18.40
CA PHE A 64 11.97 0.93 17.09
C PHE A 64 12.25 -0.14 16.03
N THR A 65 13.04 -1.16 16.37
CA THR A 65 13.30 -2.30 15.48
C THR A 65 12.00 -3.03 15.12
N TRP A 66 11.11 -3.28 16.08
CA TRP A 66 9.82 -3.93 15.84
C TRP A 66 8.90 -3.11 14.93
N ILE A 67 8.76 -1.80 15.19
CA ILE A 67 7.93 -0.89 14.38
C ILE A 67 8.49 -0.79 12.95
N SER A 68 9.81 -0.67 12.81
CA SER A 68 10.48 -0.62 11.50
C SER A 68 10.25 -1.89 10.71
N SER A 69 10.49 -3.07 11.31
CA SER A 69 10.22 -4.36 10.65
C SER A 69 8.76 -4.53 10.24
N MET A 70 7.81 -4.14 11.10
CA MET A 70 6.39 -4.19 10.78
C MET A 70 6.03 -3.26 9.61
N SER A 71 6.60 -2.05 9.58
CA SER A 71 6.37 -1.05 8.53
C SER A 71 6.94 -1.50 7.19
N SER A 72 8.14 -2.05 7.16
CA SER A 72 8.75 -2.61 5.94
C SER A 72 7.91 -3.73 5.35
N SER A 73 7.39 -4.63 6.18
CA SER A 73 6.51 -5.71 5.74
C SER A 73 5.19 -5.16 5.19
N ALA A 74 4.55 -4.19 5.86
CA ALA A 74 3.33 -3.56 5.37
C ALA A 74 3.54 -2.84 4.02
N TYR A 75 4.70 -2.20 3.82
CA TYR A 75 5.04 -1.56 2.56
C TYR A 75 5.18 -2.58 1.43
N LEU A 76 5.92 -3.68 1.64
CA LEU A 76 6.05 -4.76 0.65
C LEU A 76 4.70 -5.33 0.23
N GLN A 77 3.75 -5.43 1.15
CA GLN A 77 2.39 -5.86 0.82
C GLN A 77 1.64 -4.89 -0.09
N SER A 78 1.82 -3.58 0.13
CA SER A 78 1.24 -2.56 -0.75
C SER A 78 1.81 -2.64 -2.18
N TRP A 79 3.09 -2.98 -2.32
CA TRP A 79 3.72 -3.25 -3.62
C TRP A 79 3.16 -4.48 -4.30
N VAL A 80 3.00 -5.58 -3.56
CA VAL A 80 2.37 -6.81 -4.08
C VAL A 80 0.98 -6.49 -4.62
N GLY A 81 0.16 -5.74 -3.86
CA GLY A 81 -1.16 -5.30 -4.30
C GLY A 81 -1.11 -4.46 -5.57
N THR A 82 -0.26 -3.42 -5.58
CA THR A 82 -0.11 -2.51 -6.72
C THR A 82 0.35 -3.26 -7.98
N LEU A 83 1.39 -4.06 -7.88
CA LEU A 83 1.95 -4.84 -9.00
C LEU A 83 0.94 -5.88 -9.52
N PHE A 84 0.22 -6.54 -8.63
CA PHE A 84 -0.85 -7.46 -9.02
C PHE A 84 -1.97 -6.76 -9.79
N THR A 85 -2.44 -5.60 -9.29
CA THR A 85 -3.44 -4.80 -10.01
C THR A 85 -2.93 -4.30 -11.35
N TYR A 86 -1.65 -3.91 -11.42
CA TYR A 86 -1.01 -3.44 -12.63
C TYR A 86 -0.92 -4.54 -13.71
N VAL A 87 -0.50 -5.75 -13.35
CA VAL A 87 -0.45 -6.90 -14.30
C VAL A 87 -1.84 -7.19 -14.86
N ARG A 88 -2.89 -7.09 -14.03
CA ARG A 88 -4.28 -7.24 -14.49
C ARG A 88 -4.72 -6.10 -15.39
N PHE A 89 -4.41 -4.86 -15.03
CA PHE A 89 -4.70 -3.68 -15.82
C PHE A 89 -4.06 -3.78 -17.21
N TRP A 90 -2.79 -4.18 -17.29
CA TRP A 90 -2.09 -4.42 -18.55
C TRP A 90 -2.80 -5.46 -19.41
N ARG A 91 -3.22 -6.60 -18.82
CA ARG A 91 -4.01 -7.62 -19.54
C ARG A 91 -5.36 -7.07 -20.03
N GLY A 92 -6.05 -6.26 -19.23
CA GLY A 92 -7.32 -5.63 -19.60
C GLY A 92 -7.18 -4.72 -20.83
N THR A 93 -6.14 -3.87 -20.86
CA THR A 93 -5.92 -2.96 -22.01
C THR A 93 -5.64 -3.70 -23.32
N LYS A 94 -5.08 -4.91 -23.27
CA LYS A 94 -4.87 -5.73 -24.47
C LYS A 94 -6.17 -6.34 -24.99
N VAL A 95 -7.08 -6.72 -24.09
CA VAL A 95 -8.36 -7.34 -24.46
C VAL A 95 -9.37 -6.31 -24.98
N GLN A 96 -9.40 -5.11 -24.40
CA GLN A 96 -10.41 -4.09 -24.71
C GLN A 96 -9.94 -3.00 -25.69
N LYS A 97 -8.84 -3.24 -26.41
CA LYS A 97 -8.24 -2.27 -27.33
C LYS A 97 -9.21 -1.74 -28.39
N SER A 98 -10.15 -2.56 -28.84
CA SER A 98 -11.16 -2.16 -29.84
C SER A 98 -12.25 -1.24 -29.30
N MET A 99 -12.56 -1.27 -28.00
CA MET A 99 -13.63 -0.46 -27.41
C MET A 99 -13.14 0.90 -26.87
N TYR A 100 -11.86 0.99 -26.49
CA TYR A 100 -11.27 2.18 -25.84
C TYR A 100 -9.97 2.60 -26.55
N GLU A 101 -10.02 2.72 -27.87
CA GLU A 101 -8.83 2.89 -28.69
C GLU A 101 -8.08 4.21 -28.42
N TYR A 102 -8.80 5.28 -28.07
CA TYR A 102 -8.21 6.58 -27.76
C TYR A 102 -7.53 6.56 -26.38
N GLU A 103 -8.24 6.10 -25.35
CA GLU A 103 -7.77 6.04 -23.97
C GLU A 103 -6.59 5.07 -23.83
N ILE A 104 -6.69 3.89 -24.48
CA ILE A 104 -5.62 2.89 -24.44
C ILE A 104 -4.37 3.39 -25.18
N ARG A 105 -4.51 4.19 -26.25
CA ARG A 105 -3.35 4.81 -26.91
C ARG A 105 -2.60 5.77 -25.98
N ILE A 106 -3.31 6.57 -25.19
CA ILE A 106 -2.70 7.45 -24.18
C ILE A 106 -1.98 6.61 -23.11
N ILE A 107 -2.64 5.55 -22.62
CA ILE A 107 -2.04 4.65 -21.63
C ILE A 107 -0.80 3.96 -22.20
N GLU A 108 -0.84 3.46 -23.44
CA GLU A 108 0.29 2.79 -24.10
C GLU A 108 1.48 3.74 -24.34
N ARG A 109 1.23 5.03 -24.58
CA ARG A 109 2.27 6.06 -24.72
C ARG A 109 3.09 6.25 -23.44
N ASN A 110 2.46 6.16 -22.28
CA ASN A 110 3.10 6.36 -20.98
C ASN A 110 3.72 5.07 -20.40
N ARG A 111 3.79 3.97 -21.17
CA ARG A 111 4.36 2.71 -20.71
C ARG A 111 5.88 2.70 -20.82
N ALA A 112 6.54 2.30 -19.75
CA ALA A 112 7.97 2.03 -19.75
C ALA A 112 8.30 0.81 -20.64
N TRP A 113 9.51 0.81 -21.21
CA TRP A 113 9.98 -0.27 -22.05
C TRP A 113 10.13 -1.58 -21.23
N GLY A 114 9.64 -2.70 -21.78
CA GLY A 114 9.71 -4.01 -21.13
C GLY A 114 8.56 -4.34 -20.17
N GLN A 115 7.52 -3.51 -20.10
CA GLN A 115 6.29 -3.88 -19.39
C GLN A 115 5.53 -4.97 -20.19
N PRO A 116 5.10 -6.08 -19.56
CA PRO A 116 4.89 -6.28 -18.12
C PRO A 116 5.97 -7.10 -17.39
N PHE A 117 7.09 -7.43 -18.05
CA PHE A 117 8.12 -8.31 -17.48
C PHE A 117 8.67 -7.76 -16.15
N TRP A 118 9.02 -6.47 -16.11
CA TRP A 118 9.48 -5.80 -14.89
C TRP A 118 8.46 -5.91 -13.75
N ALA A 119 7.17 -5.76 -14.04
CA ALA A 119 6.13 -5.86 -13.01
C ALA A 119 6.00 -7.28 -12.45
N ILE A 120 6.14 -8.31 -13.29
CA ILE A 120 6.10 -9.72 -12.85
C ILE A 120 7.36 -10.07 -12.05
N TYR A 121 8.52 -9.58 -12.48
CA TYR A 121 9.78 -9.74 -11.76
C TYR A 121 9.71 -9.10 -10.37
N SER A 122 9.31 -7.84 -10.28
CA SER A 122 9.16 -7.13 -9.00
C SER A 122 8.12 -7.80 -8.10
N LEU A 123 7.02 -8.33 -8.67
CA LEU A 123 6.01 -9.05 -7.90
C LEU A 123 6.61 -10.32 -7.29
N THR A 124 7.34 -11.10 -8.10
CA THR A 124 8.03 -12.31 -7.64
C THR A 124 9.04 -11.98 -6.54
N MET A 125 9.85 -10.93 -6.72
CA MET A 125 10.83 -10.51 -5.72
C MET A 125 10.17 -10.03 -4.41
N CYS A 126 9.09 -9.25 -4.48
CA CYS A 126 8.36 -8.83 -3.28
C CYS A 126 7.79 -10.03 -2.52
N CYS A 127 7.24 -11.02 -3.23
CA CYS A 127 6.74 -12.27 -2.63
C CYS A 127 7.87 -13.07 -1.97
N LEU A 128 9.02 -13.22 -2.65
CA LEU A 128 10.18 -13.92 -2.09
C LEU A 128 10.70 -13.20 -0.83
N ILE A 129 10.86 -11.88 -0.88
CA ILE A 129 11.30 -11.10 0.27
C ILE A 129 10.32 -11.26 1.43
N LEU A 130 9.00 -11.25 1.20
CA LEU A 130 8.01 -11.47 2.26
C LEU A 130 8.08 -12.87 2.88
N VAL A 131 8.36 -13.91 2.09
CA VAL A 131 8.51 -15.29 2.60
C VAL A 131 9.79 -15.44 3.42
N PHE A 132 10.89 -14.88 2.93
CA PHE A 132 12.19 -14.91 3.63
C PHE A 132 12.31 -13.85 4.74
N ASN A 133 11.36 -12.91 4.84
CA ASN A 133 11.27 -11.97 5.94
C ASN A 133 11.06 -12.73 7.24
N GLY A 134 11.97 -12.57 8.20
CA GLY A 134 11.90 -13.29 9.46
C GLY A 134 12.54 -14.68 9.48
N TRP A 135 13.27 -15.09 8.41
CA TRP A 135 13.98 -16.38 8.37
C TRP A 135 14.88 -16.64 9.59
N SER A 136 15.44 -15.57 10.18
CA SER A 136 16.24 -15.63 11.40
C SER A 136 15.53 -16.31 12.59
N LEU A 137 14.19 -16.30 12.62
CA LEU A 137 13.38 -16.95 13.66
C LEU A 137 13.43 -18.49 13.54
N PHE A 138 13.63 -19.03 12.35
CA PHE A 138 13.67 -20.48 12.10
C PHE A 138 15.09 -21.06 12.20
N ASN A 139 16.12 -20.22 12.36
CA ASN A 139 17.48 -20.69 12.56
C ASN A 139 17.67 -21.18 14.01
N THR A 140 18.01 -22.46 14.18
CA THR A 140 18.21 -23.16 15.46
C THR A 140 19.26 -22.51 16.37
N LYS A 141 20.18 -21.70 15.82
CA LYS A 141 21.17 -20.94 16.60
C LYS A 141 20.59 -19.76 17.37
N ASN A 142 19.51 -19.15 16.88
CA ASN A 142 18.95 -17.90 17.43
C ASN A 142 17.49 -18.03 17.90
N GLY A 143 16.76 -19.05 17.44
CA GLY A 143 15.36 -19.29 17.82
C GLY A 143 15.21 -20.53 18.72
N ARG A 144 14.59 -20.36 19.88
CA ARG A 144 14.11 -21.48 20.70
C ARG A 144 12.62 -21.67 20.43
N TRP A 145 12.25 -22.82 19.88
CA TRP A 145 10.86 -23.21 19.70
C TRP A 145 10.52 -24.24 20.77
N VAL A 146 9.75 -23.82 21.79
CA VAL A 146 9.34 -24.71 22.87
C VAL A 146 8.01 -25.34 22.47
N ILE A 147 8.04 -26.63 22.14
CA ILE A 147 6.84 -27.40 21.75
C ILE A 147 6.14 -27.96 22.99
N PHE A 148 6.91 -28.28 24.05
CA PHE A 148 6.40 -28.76 25.33
C PHE A 148 7.22 -28.15 26.48
N VAL A 149 6.53 -27.71 27.53
CA VAL A 149 7.15 -27.12 28.72
C VAL A 149 7.44 -28.24 29.72
N THR A 150 8.72 -28.56 29.92
CA THR A 150 9.18 -29.37 31.06
C THR A 150 9.52 -28.46 32.25
N PRO A 151 9.44 -28.96 33.50
CA PRO A 151 9.79 -28.18 34.70
C PRO A 151 11.20 -27.55 34.65
N ASP A 152 12.14 -28.20 33.93
CA ASP A 152 13.53 -27.76 33.79
C ASP A 152 13.76 -26.86 32.56
N SER A 153 12.70 -26.47 31.85
CA SER A 153 12.84 -25.65 30.65
C SER A 153 13.11 -24.17 30.99
N PRO A 154 14.08 -23.52 30.32
CA PRO A 154 14.38 -22.11 30.55
C PRO A 154 13.21 -21.22 30.11
N PRO A 155 13.04 -20.03 30.71
CA PRO A 155 11.91 -19.15 30.44
C PRO A 155 11.84 -18.77 28.96
N PHE A 156 10.63 -18.83 28.40
CA PHE A 156 10.40 -18.53 26.99
C PHE A 156 10.69 -17.04 26.70
N PRO A 157 11.54 -16.73 25.70
CA PRO A 157 11.85 -15.35 25.35
C PRO A 157 10.63 -14.69 24.69
N LYS A 158 9.91 -13.84 25.45
CA LYS A 158 8.74 -13.09 24.97
C LYS A 158 9.05 -12.26 23.71
N ASP A 159 10.28 -11.76 23.60
CA ASP A 159 10.79 -10.98 22.45
C ASP A 159 10.71 -11.75 21.12
N GLN A 160 10.79 -13.09 21.14
CA GLN A 160 10.73 -13.92 19.94
C GLN A 160 9.29 -14.02 19.40
N VAL A 161 8.28 -14.07 20.28
CA VAL A 161 6.87 -14.05 19.88
C VAL A 161 6.51 -12.72 19.24
N PHE A 162 6.97 -11.59 19.81
CA PHE A 162 6.74 -10.29 19.19
C PHE A 162 7.35 -10.19 17.81
N LYS A 163 8.61 -10.64 17.62
CA LYS A 163 9.26 -10.68 16.30
C LYS A 163 8.53 -11.59 15.30
N PHE A 164 8.03 -12.74 15.74
CA PHE A 164 7.24 -13.64 14.90
C PHE A 164 5.94 -12.99 14.45
N ILE A 165 5.20 -12.39 15.39
CA ILE A 165 3.96 -11.67 15.08
C ILE A 165 4.27 -10.50 14.15
N THR A 166 5.24 -9.64 14.44
CA THR A 166 5.51 -8.46 13.60
C THR A 166 5.95 -8.81 12.18
N ASN A 167 6.69 -9.91 11.99
CA ASN A 167 7.18 -10.30 10.66
C ASN A 167 6.14 -11.09 9.86
N TYR A 168 5.37 -11.96 10.51
CA TYR A 168 4.45 -12.88 9.82
C TYR A 168 2.98 -12.50 9.90
N LEU A 169 2.53 -11.69 10.87
CA LEU A 169 1.14 -11.17 10.94
C LEU A 169 0.71 -10.40 9.69
N PRO A 170 1.59 -9.66 8.99
CA PRO A 170 1.23 -9.02 7.74
C PRO A 170 0.68 -10.04 6.74
N LEU A 171 1.35 -11.16 6.48
CA LEU A 171 0.94 -12.12 5.44
C LEU A 171 -0.56 -12.55 5.50
N PRO A 172 -1.07 -13.08 6.63
CA PRO A 172 -2.48 -13.39 6.78
C PRO A 172 -3.36 -12.13 6.82
N SER A 173 -2.86 -10.97 7.24
CA SER A 173 -3.66 -9.74 7.23
C SER A 173 -4.03 -9.32 5.80
N LEU A 174 -3.13 -9.44 4.83
CA LEU A 174 -3.44 -9.17 3.42
C LEU A 174 -4.45 -10.17 2.86
N MET A 175 -4.31 -11.47 3.17
CA MET A 175 -5.31 -12.47 2.79
C MET A 175 -6.66 -12.15 3.45
N LEU A 176 -6.68 -11.88 4.75
CA LEU A 176 -7.91 -11.55 5.49
C LEU A 176 -8.57 -10.28 4.98
N LEU A 177 -7.82 -9.25 4.56
CA LEU A 177 -8.39 -8.05 3.98
C LEU A 177 -8.98 -8.32 2.58
N ILE A 178 -8.29 -9.07 1.73
CA ILE A 178 -8.80 -9.42 0.39
C ILE A 178 -10.03 -10.32 0.50
N PHE A 179 -9.94 -11.41 1.27
CA PHE A 179 -11.05 -12.33 1.47
C PHE A 179 -12.18 -11.69 2.27
N GLY A 180 -11.87 -10.88 3.29
CA GLY A 180 -12.86 -10.15 4.09
C GLY A 180 -13.65 -9.15 3.25
N TYR A 181 -12.98 -8.35 2.42
CA TYR A 181 -13.66 -7.48 1.47
C TYR A 181 -14.53 -8.28 0.50
N LYS A 182 -13.98 -9.37 -0.06
CA LYS A 182 -14.70 -10.22 -1.01
C LYS A 182 -15.88 -10.95 -0.37
N PHE A 183 -15.81 -11.33 0.90
CA PHE A 183 -16.88 -12.01 1.62
C PHE A 183 -17.99 -11.03 2.01
N ILE A 184 -17.65 -9.84 2.52
CA ILE A 184 -18.62 -8.82 2.93
C ILE A 184 -19.32 -8.19 1.72
N LYS A 185 -18.57 -7.83 0.67
CA LYS A 185 -19.12 -7.17 -0.52
C LYS A 185 -19.52 -8.13 -1.63
N GLN A 186 -19.28 -9.43 -1.46
CA GLN A 186 -19.57 -10.48 -2.45
C GLN A 186 -19.15 -10.10 -3.87
N SER A 187 -18.06 -9.34 -4.01
CA SER A 187 -17.66 -8.77 -5.28
C SER A 187 -16.96 -9.83 -6.12
N ALA A 188 -17.50 -10.11 -7.31
CA ALA A 188 -16.80 -10.90 -8.30
C ALA A 188 -15.60 -10.11 -8.82
N MET A 189 -14.46 -10.78 -9.01
CA MET A 189 -13.30 -10.16 -9.63
C MET A 189 -13.64 -9.81 -11.07
N VAL A 190 -13.50 -8.52 -11.44
CA VAL A 190 -13.85 -8.03 -12.77
C VAL A 190 -13.03 -8.78 -13.83
N ARG A 191 -13.73 -9.40 -14.78
CA ARG A 191 -13.10 -10.11 -15.91
C ARG A 191 -12.42 -9.07 -16.81
N ALA A 192 -11.28 -9.44 -17.41
CA ALA A 192 -10.52 -8.53 -18.28
C ALA A 192 -11.35 -7.93 -19.43
N LYS A 193 -12.36 -8.67 -19.92
CA LYS A 193 -13.28 -8.21 -20.97
C LYS A 193 -14.32 -7.17 -20.53
N ASN A 194 -14.53 -7.02 -19.22
CA ASN A 194 -15.55 -6.13 -18.63
C ASN A 194 -14.89 -4.99 -17.81
N MET A 195 -13.59 -4.74 -17.98
CA MET A 195 -12.94 -3.60 -17.34
C MET A 195 -13.41 -2.29 -17.99
N ASP A 196 -13.34 -1.17 -17.29
CA ASP A 196 -13.66 0.14 -17.85
C ASP A 196 -12.39 0.99 -17.83
N PHE A 197 -12.09 1.65 -18.96
CA PHE A 197 -10.91 2.48 -19.16
C PHE A 197 -11.25 3.96 -19.41
N ARG A 198 -12.52 4.36 -19.29
CA ARG A 198 -12.98 5.75 -19.46
C ARG A 198 -12.47 6.73 -18.39
N GLY A 199 -11.60 6.28 -17.48
CA GLY A 199 -11.13 7.05 -16.33
C GLY A 199 -12.02 6.85 -15.11
N VAL A 200 -11.50 7.22 -13.93
CA VAL A 200 -12.28 7.16 -12.68
C VAL A 200 -13.44 8.15 -12.81
N CYS A 201 -14.67 7.64 -12.70
CA CYS A 201 -15.88 8.43 -12.50
C CYS A 201 -15.73 9.19 -11.17
N ASP A 202 -15.19 10.40 -11.22
CA ASP A 202 -15.21 11.34 -10.12
C ASP A 202 -16.63 11.92 -10.05
N PRO A 203 -17.37 11.74 -8.94
CA PRO A 203 -18.69 12.34 -8.79
C PRO A 203 -18.66 13.87 -8.90
N ASP A 204 -17.50 14.48 -8.64
CA ASP A 204 -17.35 15.92 -8.55
C ASP A 204 -16.62 16.55 -9.77
N ASN A 205 -16.28 15.78 -10.80
CA ASN A 205 -15.71 16.25 -12.08
C ASN A 205 -14.45 17.15 -11.97
N HIS A 206 -13.85 17.31 -10.79
CA HIS A 206 -12.67 18.17 -10.59
C HIS A 206 -11.41 17.59 -11.22
N LEU A 207 -11.43 16.29 -11.51
CA LEU A 207 -10.38 15.56 -12.23
C LEU A 207 -10.59 15.59 -13.76
N ALA A 208 -11.75 16.01 -14.29
CA ALA A 208 -11.89 16.22 -15.73
C ALA A 208 -11.05 17.41 -16.24
N ASP A 209 -10.53 18.21 -15.30
CA ASP A 209 -9.73 19.41 -15.54
C ASP A 209 -8.21 19.15 -15.47
N TRP A 210 -7.77 17.89 -15.37
CA TRP A 210 -6.37 17.56 -15.68
C TRP A 210 -6.15 17.80 -17.18
N LYS A 211 -5.80 19.05 -17.52
CA LYS A 211 -5.25 19.36 -18.84
C LYS A 211 -4.13 18.37 -19.08
N GLU A 212 -4.24 17.57 -20.15
CA GLU A 212 -3.13 16.75 -20.64
C GLU A 212 -1.86 17.58 -20.54
N GLU A 213 -0.84 17.07 -19.82
CA GLU A 213 0.45 17.76 -19.78
C GLU A 213 0.93 17.90 -21.21
N LYS A 214 0.86 19.14 -21.72
CA LYS A 214 1.25 19.42 -23.10
C LYS A 214 2.73 19.03 -23.22
N PRO A 215 3.10 18.18 -24.19
CA PRO A 215 4.49 17.78 -24.34
C PRO A 215 5.36 19.05 -24.48
N PRO A 216 6.52 19.10 -23.82
CA PRO A 216 7.36 20.29 -23.83
C PRO A 216 7.76 20.63 -25.27
N THR A 217 7.40 21.84 -25.71
CA THR A 217 7.70 22.32 -27.06
C THR A 217 9.14 22.85 -27.15
N THR A 218 9.63 23.45 -26.07
CA THR A 218 10.99 24.02 -25.96
C THR A 218 12.06 22.94 -25.80
N PHE A 219 13.23 23.15 -26.40
CA PHE A 219 14.39 22.24 -26.27
C PHE A 219 14.75 21.92 -24.81
N TRP A 220 14.87 22.94 -23.96
CA TRP A 220 15.13 22.77 -22.52
C TRP A 220 14.05 21.98 -21.80
N GLY A 221 12.77 22.14 -22.21
CA GLY A 221 11.68 21.35 -21.67
C GLY A 221 11.79 19.87 -22.03
N LYS A 222 12.27 19.55 -23.23
CA LYS A 222 12.51 18.15 -23.66
C LYS A 222 13.68 17.51 -22.90
N VAL A 223 14.76 18.27 -22.67
CA VAL A 223 15.91 17.81 -21.87
C VAL A 223 15.49 17.56 -20.42
N TRP A 224 14.72 18.49 -19.83
CA TRP A 224 14.18 18.32 -18.47
C TRP A 224 13.24 17.10 -18.38
N PHE A 225 12.33 16.96 -19.36
CA PHE A 225 11.42 15.82 -19.41
C PHE A 225 12.16 14.49 -19.55
N PHE A 226 13.23 14.42 -20.34
CA PHE A 226 14.07 13.23 -20.45
C PHE A 226 14.85 12.90 -19.17
N LEU A 227 15.20 13.90 -18.34
CA LEU A 227 15.88 13.67 -17.07
C LEU A 227 14.93 13.23 -15.95
N VAL A 228 13.66 13.65 -16.04
CA VAL A 228 12.64 13.40 -15.01
C VAL A 228 11.79 12.15 -15.31
N CYS A 229 11.64 11.77 -16.58
CA CYS A 229 10.95 10.55 -17.02
C CYS A 229 11.91 9.39 -17.30
#